data_AF-A0A4Q3XEV1-F1
#
_entry.id   AF-A0A4Q3XEV1-F1
#
_cell.length_a   1.000
_cell.length_b   1.000
_cell.length_c   1.000
_cell.angle_alpha   90.00
_cell.angle_beta   90.00
_cell.angle_gamma   90.00
#
_symmetry.space_group_name_H-M   'P 1'
#
loop_
_entity.id
_entity.type
_entity.pdbx_description
1 polymer ?
#
loop_
_entity_poly.entity_id
_entity_poly.type
_entity_poly.pdbx_seq_one_letter_code
_entity_poly.pdbx_strand_id
1 'polypeptide(L)' 'DVERMRKNRILIDGSDEEGLLLQIFTQDTFGPIFFEIIQRKGNEGFGNGNFQALFDSIELDQIRRGVIKVDA' A
#
# COMPACT_ATOMS: atom_id res chain seq x y z
N ASP A 1 -15.61 12.29 5.79
CA ASP A 1 -14.19 12.18 5.38
C ASP A 1 -13.80 10.94 4.57
N VAL A 2 -14.52 9.82 4.64
CA VAL A 2 -14.19 8.60 3.86
C VAL A 2 -14.10 8.86 2.35
N GLU A 3 -15.01 9.66 1.79
CA GLU A 3 -14.97 10.06 0.38
C GLU A 3 -13.66 10.76 -0.02
N ARG A 4 -13.12 11.62 0.87
CA ARG A 4 -11.84 12.29 0.65
C ARG A 4 -10.69 11.28 0.65
N MET A 5 -10.71 10.34 1.61
CA MET A 5 -9.70 9.29 1.72
C MET A 5 -9.71 8.40 0.46
N ARG A 6 -10.89 8.01 -0.01
CA ARG A 6 -11.07 7.26 -1.26
C ARG A 6 -10.55 8.04 -2.47
N LYS A 7 -10.90 9.32 -2.60
CA LYS A 7 -10.39 10.20 -3.68
C LYS A 7 -8.86 10.27 -3.69
N ASN A 8 -8.25 10.30 -2.51
CA ASN A 8 -6.80 10.37 -2.35
C ASN A 8 -6.12 8.99 -2.35
N ARG A 9 -6.87 7.89 -2.56
CA ARG A 9 -6.36 6.51 -2.54
C ARG A 9 -5.67 6.14 -1.22
N ILE A 10 -6.16 6.69 -0.12
CA ILE A 10 -5.70 6.32 1.22
C ILE A 10 -6.33 4.98 1.58
N LEU A 11 -5.48 4.03 1.94
CA LEU A 11 -5.86 2.73 2.46
C LEU A 11 -6.09 2.83 3.98
N ILE A 12 -7.07 2.10 4.48
CA ILE A 12 -7.46 2.11 5.89
C ILE A 12 -7.48 0.66 6.37
N ASP A 13 -6.76 0.39 7.46
CA ASP A 13 -6.72 -0.90 8.15
C ASP A 13 -6.99 -0.69 9.66
N GLY A 14 -7.29 -1.78 10.37
CA GLY A 14 -7.60 -1.79 11.80
C GLY A 14 -9.09 -1.74 12.13
N SER A 15 -9.38 -1.52 13.41
CA SER A 15 -10.73 -1.53 13.99
C SER A 15 -10.87 -0.45 15.07
N ASP A 16 -12.08 -0.20 15.55
CA ASP A 16 -12.32 0.77 16.62
C ASP A 16 -11.64 0.35 17.94
N GLU A 17 -11.42 -0.95 18.15
CA GLU A 17 -10.79 -1.50 19.37
C GLU A 17 -9.24 -1.45 19.32
N GLU A 18 -8.66 -1.74 18.15
CA GLU A 18 -7.20 -1.78 17.96
C GLU A 18 -6.62 -0.45 17.44
N GLY A 19 -7.49 0.50 17.12
CA GLY A 19 -7.14 1.75 16.45
C GLY A 19 -7.03 1.60 14.93
N LEU A 20 -6.92 2.75 14.26
CA LEU A 20 -6.86 2.84 12.80
C LEU A 20 -5.44 3.05 12.30
N LEU A 21 -5.17 2.48 11.14
CA LEU A 21 -3.95 2.67 10.36
C LEU A 21 -4.32 3.22 8.99
N LEU A 22 -3.79 4.39 8.65
CA LEU A 22 -4.00 5.01 7.34
C LEU A 22 -2.69 4.99 6.57
N GLN A 23 -2.70 4.46 5.35
CA GLN A 23 -1.50 4.30 4.52
C GLN A 23 -1.74 4.84 3.11
N ILE A 24 -0.68 5.36 2.49
CA ILE A 24 -0.63 5.67 1.08
C ILE A 24 0.79 5.44 0.56
N PHE A 25 0.88 4.89 -0.64
CA PHE A 25 2.15 4.62 -1.32
C PHE A 25 2.31 5.55 -2.51
N THR A 26 3.53 6.07 -2.69
CA THR A 26 3.88 6.81 -3.91
C THR A 26 4.11 5.85 -5.07
N GLN A 27 4.14 6.38 -6.29
CA GLN A 27 4.78 5.68 -7.39
C GLN A 27 6.30 5.62 -7.20
N ASP A 28 6.97 4.79 -8.01
CA ASP A 28 8.41 4.78 -8.20
C ASP A 28 8.95 6.21 -8.40
N THR A 29 9.83 6.66 -7.51
CA THR A 29 10.38 8.03 -7.53
C THR A 29 11.81 8.04 -8.07
N PHE A 30 12.63 7.03 -7.73
CA PHE A 30 14.00 6.87 -8.23
C PHE A 30 14.31 5.38 -8.46
N GLY A 31 14.19 4.93 -9.71
CA GLY A 31 14.27 3.48 -9.99
C GLY A 31 13.17 2.73 -9.23
N PRO A 32 13.43 1.59 -8.58
CA PRO A 32 12.42 0.82 -7.84
C PRO A 32 12.12 1.39 -6.44
N ILE A 33 12.59 2.61 -6.12
CA ILE A 33 12.39 3.23 -4.80
C ILE A 33 11.06 3.99 -4.80
N PHE A 34 10.21 3.66 -3.84
CA PHE A 34 8.97 4.38 -3.51
C PHE A 34 8.92 4.69 -2.01
N PHE A 35 7.98 5.55 -1.63
CA PHE A 35 7.77 5.93 -0.23
C PHE A 35 6.39 5.50 0.25
N GLU A 36 6.35 5.12 1.52
CA GLU A 36 5.11 4.94 2.26
C GLU A 36 4.91 6.12 3.20
N ILE A 37 3.70 6.66 3.22
CA ILE A 37 3.28 7.62 4.25
C ILE A 37 2.22 6.94 5.11
N ILE A 38 2.50 6.88 6.42
CA ILE A 38 1.66 6.18 7.40
C ILE A 38 1.19 7.15 8.49
N GLN A 39 -0.10 7.08 8.83
CA GLN A 39 -0.67 7.75 9.99
C GLN A 39 -1.28 6.70 10.92
N ARG A 40 -0.75 6.63 12.13
CA ARG A 40 -1.23 5.75 13.19
C ARG A 40 -2.22 6.48 14.09
N LYS A 41 -3.36 5.86 14.35
CA LYS A 41 -4.36 6.30 15.32
C LYS A 41 -4.65 5.17 16.29
N GLY A 42 -3.71 4.90 17.18
CA GLY A 42 -3.77 3.81 18.15
C GLY A 42 -3.22 2.48 17.63
N ASN A 43 -3.29 2.23 16.31
CA ASN A 43 -2.78 1.00 15.73
C ASN A 43 -1.25 1.03 15.53
N GLU A 44 -0.53 0.13 16.20
CA GLU A 44 0.93 -0.05 16.09
C GLU A 44 1.35 -1.17 15.12
N GLY A 45 0.38 -1.87 14.53
CA GLY A 45 0.61 -2.95 13.55
C GLY A 45 1.12 -2.44 12.18
N PHE A 46 1.36 -3.34 11.24
CA PHE A 46 1.95 -2.99 9.93
C PHE A 46 0.94 -2.82 8.79
N GLY A 47 -0.33 -3.20 8.99
CA GLY A 47 -1.32 -3.17 7.92
C GLY A 47 -1.06 -4.24 6.85
N ASN A 48 -1.03 -5.51 7.26
CA ASN A 48 -0.64 -6.64 6.39
C ASN A 48 -1.48 -6.72 5.11
N GLY A 49 -2.77 -6.34 5.17
CA GLY A 49 -3.64 -6.33 3.99
C GLY A 49 -3.23 -5.28 2.95
N ASN A 50 -2.80 -4.10 3.41
CA ASN A 50 -2.32 -3.02 2.54
C ASN A 50 -0.99 -3.39 1.87
N PHE A 51 -0.15 -4.12 2.59
CA PHE A 51 1.15 -4.57 2.08
C PHE A 51 1.03 -5.63 0.99
N GLN A 52 0.15 -6.63 1.16
CA GLN A 52 -0.11 -7.64 0.12
C GLN A 52 -0.63 -7.00 -1.17
N ALA A 53 -1.64 -6.11 -1.07
CA ALA A 53 -2.21 -5.45 -2.23
C ALA A 53 -1.18 -4.57 -2.98
N LEU A 54 -0.24 -3.96 -2.25
CA LEU A 54 0.88 -3.24 -2.85
C LEU A 54 1.83 -4.19 -3.58
N PHE A 55 2.23 -5.30 -2.95
CA PHE A 55 3.14 -6.28 -3.55
C PHE A 55 2.56 -6.87 -4.83
N ASP A 56 1.29 -7.27 -4.82
CA ASP A 56 0.61 -7.80 -6.00
C ASP A 56 0.61 -6.77 -7.15
N SER A 57 0.39 -5.48 -6.83
CA SER A 57 0.41 -4.40 -7.82
C SER A 57 1.82 -4.15 -8.38
N ILE A 58 2.86 -4.28 -7.56
CA ILE A 58 4.26 -4.12 -7.98
C ILE A 58 4.70 -5.31 -8.83
N GLU A 59 4.39 -6.53 -8.40
CA GLU A 59 4.73 -7.76 -9.13
C GLU A 59 4.09 -7.76 -10.53
N LEU A 60 2.81 -7.37 -10.62
CA LEU A 60 2.12 -7.22 -11.90
C LEU A 60 2.81 -6.20 -12.83
N ASP A 61 3.30 -5.09 -12.29
CA ASP A 61 4.06 -4.09 -13.04
C ASP A 61 5.44 -4.63 -13.49
N GLN A 62 6.14 -5.38 -12.62
CA GLN A 62 7.41 -6.02 -12.96
C GLN A 62 7.25 -7.09 -14.06
N ILE A 63 6.15 -7.86 -14.05
CA ILE A 63 5.79 -8.80 -15.12
C ILE A 63 5.53 -8.02 -16.43
N ARG A 64 4.76 -6.94 -16.39
CA ARG A 64 4.47 -6.10 -17.56
C ARG A 64 5.73 -5.47 -18.16
N ARG A 65 6.69 -5.08 -17.33
CA ARG A 65 7.99 -4.54 -17.74
C ARG A 65 8.98 -5.62 -18.20
N GLY A 66 8.65 -6.91 -18.02
CA GLY A 66 9.48 -8.05 -18.41
C GLY A 66 10.69 -8.30 -17.51
N VAL A 67 10.70 -7.71 -16.31
CA VAL A 67 11.79 -7.87 -15.32
C VAL A 67 11.67 -9.20 -14.58
N ILE A 68 10.43 -9.62 -14.25
CA ILE A 68 10.14 -10.93 -13.68
C ILE A 68 9.65 -11.84 -14.81
N LYS A 69 10.29 -13.00 -14.96
CA LYS A 69 9.78 -14.10 -15.77
C LYS A 69 9.01 -15.04 -14.86
N VAL A 70 7.71 -15.16 -15.12
CA VAL A 70 6.91 -16.23 -14.52
C VAL A 70 7.16 -17.45 -15.40
N ASP A 71 7.95 -18.41 -14.91
CA ASP A 71 8.07 -19.71 -15.59
C ASP A 71 6.69 -20.36 -15.54
N ALA A 72 6.16 -20.66 -16.74
CA ALA A 72 4.86 -21.30 -16.93
C ALA A 72 4.91 -22.81 -16.64
#